data_AF-A0A2B7Y0G8-F1
#
_entry.id   AF-A0A2B7Y0G8-F1
#
_cell.length_a   1.000
_cell.length_b   1.000
_cell.length_c   1.000
_cell.angle_alpha   90.00
_cell.angle_beta   90.00
_cell.angle_gamma   90.00
#
_symmetry.space_group_name_H-M   'P 1'
#
loop_
_entity.id
_entity.type
_entity.pdbx_description
1 polymer ?
#
loop_
_entity_poly.entity_id
_entity_poly.type
_entity_poly.pdbx_seq_one_letter_code
_entity_poly.pdbx_strand_id
1 'polypeptide(L)'
;MKELHWSNYTPERMQGVIKGFDETQKALVLHCDTHPRNMMVLDRDPARAIWIDFDRAQTFSGELTQRHKDGLILRSVLLLRWLNAWGTLELG
;
A
#
# COMPACT_ATOMS: atom_id res chain seq x y z
N MET A 1 -1.86 -5.88 -16.13
CA MET A 1 -1.61 -5.15 -14.87
C MET A 1 -0.71 -3.99 -15.20
N LYS A 2 -0.86 -2.86 -14.52
CA LYS A 2 -0.03 -1.68 -14.71
C LYS A 2 0.43 -1.18 -13.35
N GLU A 3 1.62 -0.59 -13.30
CA GLU A 3 2.05 0.18 -12.13
C GLU A 3 1.02 1.27 -11.83
N LEU A 4 0.76 1.49 -10.54
CA LEU A 4 -0.03 2.63 -10.08
C LEU A 4 0.69 3.92 -10.49
N HIS A 5 0.03 4.75 -11.28
CA HIS A 5 0.61 5.98 -11.82
C HIS A 5 -0.42 7.11 -11.77
N TRP A 6 0.01 8.38 -11.77
CA TRP A 6 -0.91 9.52 -11.64
C TRP A 6 -1.95 9.50 -12.76
N SER A 7 -1.53 9.13 -13.98
CA SER A 7 -2.39 9.07 -15.15
C SER A 7 -3.43 7.95 -15.11
N ASN A 8 -3.32 7.01 -14.17
CA ASN A 8 -4.30 5.94 -13.97
C ASN A 8 -4.92 5.96 -12.57
N TYR A 9 -4.70 7.04 -11.81
CA TYR A 9 -5.27 7.23 -10.49
C TYR A 9 -6.81 7.33 -10.54
N THR A 10 -7.48 6.54 -9.70
CA THR A 10 -8.90 6.74 -9.36
C THR A 10 -9.12 6.40 -7.88
N PRO A 11 -10.14 6.98 -7.22
CA PRO A 11 -10.47 6.63 -5.84
C PRO A 11 -10.68 5.13 -5.62
N GLU A 12 -11.29 4.42 -6.57
CA GLU A 12 -11.54 2.97 -6.49
C GLU A 12 -10.23 2.17 -6.52
N ARG A 13 -9.28 2.57 -7.37
CA ARG A 13 -7.94 1.96 -7.39
C ARG A 13 -7.20 2.19 -6.09
N MET A 14 -7.35 3.39 -5.51
CA MET A 14 -6.75 3.69 -4.23
C MET A 14 -7.31 2.86 -3.09
N GLN A 15 -8.62 2.63 -3.08
CA GLN A 15 -9.24 1.71 -2.11
C GLN A 15 -8.69 0.29 -2.25
N GLY A 16 -8.49 -0.19 -3.49
CA GLY A 16 -7.87 -1.49 -3.74
C GLY A 16 -6.44 -1.59 -3.19
N VAL A 17 -5.63 -0.55 -3.41
CA VAL A 17 -4.24 -0.46 -2.91
C VAL A 17 -4.21 -0.49 -1.38
N ILE A 18 -5.04 0.34 -0.74
CA ILE A 18 -5.16 0.41 0.73
C ILE A 18 -5.61 -0.95 1.29
N LYS A 19 -6.60 -1.58 0.67
CA LYS A 19 -7.09 -2.90 1.09
C LYS A 19 -5.98 -3.95 1.02
N GLY A 20 -5.20 -3.99 -0.06
CA GLY A 20 -4.08 -4.92 -0.18
C GLY A 20 -2.98 -4.69 0.86
N PHE A 21 -2.73 -3.42 1.22
CA PHE A 21 -1.80 -3.08 2.30
C PHE A 21 -2.30 -3.57 3.66
N ASP A 22 -3.58 -3.34 3.97
CA ASP A 22 -4.22 -3.80 5.20
C ASP A 22 -4.22 -5.34 5.32
N GLU A 23 -4.47 -6.05 4.23
CA GLU A 23 -4.41 -7.52 4.20
C GLU A 23 -2.99 -8.03 4.45
N THR A 24 -1.98 -7.39 3.85
CA THR A 24 -0.56 -7.70 4.10
C THR A 24 -0.22 -7.52 5.58
N GLN A 25 -0.67 -6.41 6.19
CA GLN A 25 -0.46 -6.12 7.60
C GLN A 25 -1.18 -7.10 8.53
N LYS A 26 -2.42 -7.49 8.21
CA LYS A 26 -3.18 -8.52 8.95
C LYS A 26 -2.51 -9.89 8.90
N ALA A 27 -1.80 -10.19 7.82
CA ALA A 27 -0.98 -11.38 7.69
C ALA A 27 0.37 -11.29 8.45
N LEU A 28 0.59 -10.22 9.24
CA LEU A 28 1.83 -9.95 9.96
C LEU A 28 3.05 -9.83 9.03
N VAL A 29 2.81 -9.36 7.80
CA VAL A 29 3.84 -9.03 6.82
C VAL A 29 3.93 -7.52 6.72
N LEU A 30 5.12 -6.98 6.81
CA LEU A 30 5.41 -5.58 6.57
C LEU A 30 6.26 -5.46 5.31
N HIS A 31 5.72 -4.87 4.24
CA HIS A 31 6.39 -4.81 2.94
C HIS A 31 7.71 -4.02 2.91
N CYS A 32 7.87 -3.00 3.78
CA CYS A 32 9.05 -2.13 3.89
C CYS A 32 9.49 -1.32 2.64
N ASP A 33 8.81 -1.45 1.50
CA ASP A 33 9.07 -0.71 0.26
C ASP A 33 7.77 -0.35 -0.45
N THR A 34 7.16 0.76 -0.03
CA THR A 34 5.83 1.18 -0.48
C THR A 34 5.88 2.11 -1.68
N HIS A 35 6.80 1.89 -2.61
CA HIS A 35 6.91 2.71 -3.82
C HIS A 35 5.85 2.28 -4.87
N PRO A 36 5.31 3.19 -5.70
CA PRO A 36 4.31 2.86 -6.73
C PRO A 36 4.61 1.67 -7.63
N ARG A 37 5.86 1.50 -8.06
CA ARG A 37 6.34 0.31 -8.79
C ARG A 37 5.97 -1.03 -8.16
N ASN A 38 5.75 -1.07 -6.84
CA ASN A 38 5.35 -2.26 -6.09
C ASN A 38 3.83 -2.39 -5.94
N MET A 39 3.06 -1.44 -6.48
CA MET A 39 1.60 -1.38 -6.45
C MET A 39 1.06 -1.53 -7.87
N MET A 40 0.46 -2.67 -8.17
CA MET A 40 -0.07 -2.98 -9.49
C MET A 40 -1.59 -2.87 -9.48
N VAL A 41 -2.15 -2.19 -10.47
CA VAL A 41 -3.59 -2.07 -10.68
C VAL A 41 -4.04 -2.81 -11.93
N LEU A 42 -5.27 -3.33 -11.93
CA LEU A 42 -5.83 -4.03 -13.08
C LEU A 42 -6.71 -3.10 -13.92
N ASP A 43 -6.48 -3.02 -15.23
CA ASP A 43 -7.29 -2.18 -16.13
C ASP A 43 -8.78 -2.56 -16.09
N ARG A 44 -9.08 -3.86 -16.07
CA ARG A 44 -10.45 -4.41 -16.13
C ARG A 44 -11.18 -4.45 -14.79
N ASP A 45 -10.46 -4.27 -13.70
CA ASP A 45 -11.01 -4.32 -12.33
C ASP A 45 -10.31 -3.24 -11.47
N PRO A 46 -10.82 -2.00 -11.50
CA PRO A 46 -10.23 -0.90 -10.76
C PRO A 46 -10.19 -1.13 -9.24
N ALA A 47 -11.06 -1.96 -8.69
CA ALA A 47 -11.08 -2.26 -7.26
C ALA A 47 -9.98 -3.24 -6.84
N ARG A 48 -9.34 -3.91 -7.80
CA ARG A 48 -8.27 -4.87 -7.54
C ARG A 48 -6.89 -4.24 -7.74
N ALA A 49 -6.15 -4.19 -6.64
CA ALA A 49 -4.71 -3.93 -6.64
C ALA A 49 -3.94 -5.15 -6.17
N ILE A 50 -2.69 -5.25 -6.59
CA ILE A 50 -1.76 -6.33 -6.21
C ILE A 50 -0.47 -5.67 -5.74
N TRP A 51 -0.03 -6.04 -4.55
CA TRP A 51 1.29 -5.69 -4.05
C TRP A 51 2.30 -6.73 -4.52
N ILE A 52 3.45 -6.29 -5.02
CA ILE A 52 4.52 -7.15 -5.54
C ILE A 52 5.86 -6.75 -4.96
N ASP A 53 6.86 -7.63 -5.12
CA ASP A 53 8.24 -7.39 -4.67
C ASP A 53 8.42 -7.31 -3.14
N PHE A 54 8.27 -8.46 -2.49
CA PHE A 54 8.39 -8.61 -1.03
C PHE A 54 9.82 -8.91 -0.57
N ASP A 55 10.85 -8.62 -1.37
CA ASP A 55 12.25 -8.95 -1.05
C ASP A 55 12.76 -8.26 0.24
N ARG A 56 12.23 -7.06 0.54
CA ARG A 56 12.50 -6.27 1.75
C ARG A 56 11.48 -6.49 2.86
N ALA A 57 10.50 -7.36 2.64
CA ALA A 57 9.43 -7.56 3.60
C ALA A 57 9.94 -8.18 4.90
N GLN A 58 9.36 -7.74 6.02
CA GLN A 58 9.59 -8.32 7.33
C GLN A 58 8.35 -9.09 7.76
N THR A 59 8.55 -10.32 8.21
CA THR A 59 7.49 -11.16 8.77
C THR A 59 7.59 -11.18 10.27
N PHE A 60 6.46 -11.03 10.96
CA PHE A 60 6.39 -11.16 12.40
C PHE A 60 5.67 -12.47 12.75
N SER A 61 6.28 -13.27 13.62
CA SER A 61 5.65 -14.46 14.18
C SER A 61 5.23 -14.20 15.63
N GLY A 62 4.00 -14.55 15.98
CA GLY A 62 3.47 -14.41 17.34
C GLY A 62 2.88 -13.03 17.63
N GLU A 63 2.79 -12.68 18.91
CA GLU A 63 2.17 -11.43 19.33
C GLU A 63 3.07 -10.23 18.99
N LEU A 64 2.47 -9.24 18.31
CA LEU A 64 3.12 -7.97 18.08
C LEU A 64 3.30 -7.20 19.39
N THR A 65 4.54 -6.80 19.68
CA THR A 65 4.81 -5.83 20.74
C THR A 65 4.08 -4.51 20.46
N GLN A 66 3.87 -3.68 21.49
CA GLN A 66 3.26 -2.36 21.29
C GLN A 66 4.07 -1.51 20.29
N ARG A 67 5.40 -1.57 20.35
CA ARG A 67 6.28 -0.90 19.39
C ARG A 67 6.06 -1.35 17.94
N HIS A 68 5.80 -2.64 17.73
CA HIS A 68 5.47 -3.14 16.38
C HIS A 68 4.12 -2.56 15.92
N LYS A 69 3.10 -2.56 16.78
CA LYS A 69 1.78 -1.99 16.47
C LYS A 69 1.89 -0.50 16.13
N ASP A 70 2.63 0.27 16.93
CA ASP A 70 2.84 1.70 16.70
C ASP A 70 3.59 1.95 15.37
N GLY A 71 4.58 1.11 15.06
CA GLY A 71 5.32 1.17 13.81
C GLY A 71 4.45 0.86 12.59
N LEU A 72 3.55 -0.12 12.69
CA LEU A 72 2.57 -0.44 11.66
C LEU A 72 1.61 0.73 11.45
N ILE A 73 1.03 1.28 12.53
CA ILE A 73 0.14 2.45 12.48
C ILE A 73 0.83 3.65 11.82
N LEU A 74 2.05 3.96 12.24
CA LEU A 74 2.79 5.09 11.68
C LEU A 74 3.01 4.92 10.18
N ARG A 75 3.36 3.70 9.72
CA ARG A 75 3.53 3.42 8.29
C ARG A 75 2.21 3.46 7.52
N SER A 76 1.11 2.97 8.08
CA SER A 76 -0.23 3.13 7.48
C SER A 76 -0.57 4.61 7.29
N VAL A 77 -0.34 5.44 8.32
CA VAL A 77 -0.59 6.89 8.24
C VAL A 77 0.32 7.56 7.22
N LEU A 78 1.61 7.21 7.19
CA LEU A 78 2.55 7.77 6.22
C LEU A 78 2.21 7.35 4.80
N LEU A 79 1.81 6.09 4.56
CA LEU A 79 1.36 5.62 3.26
C LEU A 79 0.11 6.38 2.81
N LEU A 80 -0.90 6.51 3.67
CA LEU A 80 -2.11 7.28 3.35
C LEU A 80 -1.81 8.75 3.06
N ARG A 81 -0.93 9.37 3.86
CA ARG A 81 -0.47 10.74 3.60
C ARG A 81 0.27 10.86 2.28
N TRP A 82 1.15 9.91 1.98
CA TRP A 82 1.90 9.86 0.74
C TRP A 82 0.97 9.70 -0.47
N LEU A 83 0.01 8.78 -0.41
CA LEU A 83 -0.99 8.56 -1.45
C LEU A 83 -1.89 9.79 -1.67
N ASN A 84 -2.32 10.44 -0.60
CA ASN A 84 -3.12 11.66 -0.69
C ASN A 84 -2.32 12.82 -1.26
N ALA A 85 -1.06 13.00 -0.83
CA ALA A 85 -0.17 14.04 -1.35
C ALA A 85 0.18 13.81 -2.82
N TRP A 86 0.37 12.56 -3.21
CA TRP A 86 0.62 12.18 -4.60
C TRP A 86 -0.61 12.46 -5.49
N GLY A 87 -1.81 12.20 -4.99
CA GLY A 87 -3.05 12.58 -5.69
C GLY A 87 -3.25 14.10 -5.80
N THR A 88 -2.79 14.90 -4.83
CA THR A 88 -2.99 16.36 -4.84
C THR A 88 -1.90 17.16 -5.55
N LEU A 89 -0.65 16.70 -5.57
CA LEU A 89 0.46 17.40 -6.22
C LEU A 89 0.43 17.32 -7.75
N GLU A 90 -0.30 16.36 -8.33
CA GLU A 90 -0.29 16.09 -9.78
C GLU A 90 -1.63 16.36 -10.48
N LEU A 91 -2.65 16.84 -9.75
CA LEU A 91 -3.96 17.27 -10.27
C LEU A 91 -4.16 18.81 -10.23
N GLY A 92 -3.10 19.56 -9.91
CA GLY A 92 -3.08 21.04 -9.88
C GLY A 92 -2.45 21.64 -11.12
#